data_AF-A0AA87NPL6-F1
#
_entry.id   AF-A0AA87NPL6-F1
#
_cell.length_a   1.000
_cell.length_b   1.000
_cell.length_c   1.000
_cell.angle_alpha   90.00
_cell.angle_beta   90.00
_cell.angle_gamma   90.00
#
_symmetry.space_group_name_H-M   'P 1'
#
loop_
_entity.id
_entity.type
_entity.pdbx_description
1 polymer ?
#
loop_
_entity_poly.entity_id
_entity_poly.type
_entity_poly.pdbx_seq_one_letter_code
_entity_poly.pdbx_strand_id
1 'polypeptide(L)'
;MTVQELSAKLSAMYNNAADGEKVTNIHLFGIKYAKIIQQEGHSVTDIIRNTKLASSYGTEISKGINLAKYVIEKSRIQELLDE
;
A
#
# COMPACT_ATOMS: atom_id res chain seq x y z
N MET A 1 3.72 -0.43 12.51
CA MET A 1 3.94 0.90 11.89
C MET A 1 2.79 1.80 12.28
N THR A 2 2.99 3.09 12.52
CA THR A 2 1.87 4.00 12.84
C THR A 2 1.03 4.34 11.60
N VAL A 3 -0.19 4.84 11.79
CA VAL A 3 -1.01 5.37 10.69
C VAL A 3 -0.27 6.46 9.92
N GLN A 4 0.48 7.32 10.61
CA GLN A 4 1.27 8.40 10.00
C GLN A 4 2.39 7.86 9.12
N GLU A 5 3.10 6.82 9.56
CA GLU A 5 4.13 6.16 8.76
C GLU A 5 3.54 5.51 7.51
N LEU A 6 2.40 4.82 7.64
CA LEU A 6 1.69 4.21 6.51
C LEU A 6 1.20 5.28 5.52
N SER A 7 0.72 6.42 6.02
CA SER A 7 0.25 7.55 5.21
C SER A 7 1.40 8.22 4.44
N ALA A 8 2.56 8.35 5.09
CA ALA A 8 3.77 8.86 4.46
C ALA A 8 4.28 7.92 3.37
N LYS A 9 4.26 6.59 3.62
CA LYS A 9 4.63 5.58 2.61
C LYS A 9 3.67 5.58 1.43
N LEU A 10 2.35 5.64 1.67
CA LEU A 10 1.35 5.76 0.61
C LEU A 10 1.60 6.99 -0.27
N SER A 11 1.85 8.15 0.35
CA SER A 11 2.13 9.39 -0.37
C SER A 11 3.43 9.30 -1.18
N ALA A 12 4.48 8.71 -0.62
CA ALA A 12 5.75 8.52 -1.32
C ALA A 12 5.59 7.58 -2.52
N MET A 13 4.89 6.45 -2.36
CA MET A 13 4.62 5.51 -3.45
C MET A 13 3.81 6.16 -4.58
N TYR A 14 2.83 7.00 -4.25
CA TYR A 14 2.05 7.74 -5.26
C TYR A 14 2.88 8.82 -5.98
N ASN A 15 3.66 9.61 -5.24
CA ASN A 15 4.39 10.76 -5.78
C ASN A 15 5.63 10.35 -6.57
N ASN A 16 6.27 9.23 -6.20
CA ASN A 16 7.48 8.72 -6.85
C ASN A 16 7.18 7.67 -7.93
N ALA A 17 5.90 7.30 -8.12
CA ALA A 17 5.51 6.40 -9.20
C ALA A 17 5.81 7.03 -10.57
N ALA A 18 6.18 6.19 -11.53
CA ALA A 18 6.29 6.62 -12.91
C ALA A 18 4.92 7.12 -13.45
N ASP A 19 4.97 7.92 -14.51
CA ASP A 19 3.76 8.41 -15.15
C ASP A 19 2.87 7.24 -15.63
N GLY A 20 1.58 7.31 -15.28
CA GLY A 20 0.63 6.23 -15.51
C GLY A 20 0.59 5.14 -14.42
N GLU A 21 1.56 5.10 -13.50
CA GLU A 21 1.66 4.03 -12.49
C GLU A 21 1.20 4.44 -11.09
N LYS A 22 0.67 5.66 -10.92
CA LYS A 22 0.27 6.18 -9.61
C LYS A 22 -0.76 5.29 -8.91
N VAL A 23 -1.84 4.91 -9.61
CA VAL A 23 -2.88 4.04 -9.06
C VAL A 23 -2.37 2.60 -8.86
N THR A 24 -1.53 2.11 -9.78
CA THR A 24 -0.85 0.81 -9.63
C THR A 24 -0.04 0.77 -8.33
N ASN A 25 0.65 1.86 -7.98
CA ASN A 25 1.40 1.97 -6.73
C ASN A 25 0.52 2.04 -5.49
N ILE A 26 -0.72 2.57 -5.59
CA ILE A 26 -1.70 2.50 -4.50
C ILE A 26 -2.14 1.04 -4.26
N HIS A 27 -2.36 0.26 -5.32
CA HIS A 27 -2.62 -1.17 -5.18
C HIS A 27 -1.43 -1.92 -4.59
N LEU A 28 -0.22 -1.63 -5.08
CA LEU A 28 1.01 -2.21 -4.58
C LEU A 28 1.22 -1.90 -3.09
N PHE A 29 0.92 -0.67 -2.65
CA PHE A 29 0.91 -0.30 -1.23
C PHE A 29 -0.01 -1.21 -0.42
N GLY A 30 -1.24 -1.41 -0.91
CA GLY A 30 -2.21 -2.31 -0.27
C GLY A 30 -1.68 -3.74 -0.16
N ILE A 31 -1.02 -4.27 -1.19
CA ILE A 31 -0.40 -5.61 -1.18
C ILE A 31 0.75 -5.66 -0.17
N LYS A 32 1.68 -4.71 -0.26
CA LYS A 32 2.92 -4.66 0.51
C LYS A 32 2.68 -4.55 2.01
N TYR A 33 1.73 -3.71 2.42
CA TYR A 33 1.45 -3.42 3.82
C TYR A 33 0.22 -4.15 4.38
N ALA A 34 -0.42 -5.03 3.61
CA ALA A 34 -1.63 -5.76 4.01
C ALA A 34 -1.53 -6.38 5.40
N LYS A 35 -0.42 -7.09 5.66
CA LYS A 35 -0.18 -7.77 6.94
C LYS A 35 -0.20 -6.80 8.12
N ILE A 36 0.54 -5.70 8.01
CA ILE A 36 0.65 -4.69 9.08
C ILE A 36 -0.69 -4.00 9.28
N ILE A 37 -1.35 -3.58 8.19
CA ILE A 37 -2.66 -2.91 8.25
C ILE A 37 -3.70 -3.79 8.96
N GLN A 38 -3.74 -5.09 8.63
CA GLN A 38 -4.69 -6.02 9.23
C GLN A 38 -4.35 -6.41 10.67
N GLN A 39 -3.09 -6.74 10.95
CA GLN A 39 -2.67 -7.22 12.28
C GLN A 39 -2.72 -6.13 13.35
N GLU A 40 -2.38 -4.89 12.98
CA GLU A 40 -2.39 -3.76 13.91
C GLU A 40 -3.74 -3.02 13.90
N GLY A 41 -4.71 -3.45 13.10
CA GLY A 41 -6.07 -2.88 13.08
C GLY A 41 -6.16 -1.49 12.49
N HIS A 42 -5.25 -1.12 11.58
CA HIS A 42 -5.25 0.21 10.96
C HIS A 42 -6.43 0.39 9.99
N SER A 43 -7.10 1.52 10.09
CA SER A 43 -8.17 1.92 9.18
C SER A 43 -7.59 2.47 7.88
N VAL A 44 -7.95 1.86 6.74
CA VAL A 44 -7.61 2.38 5.39
C VAL A 44 -8.09 3.82 5.22
N THR A 45 -9.26 4.12 5.77
CA THR A 45 -9.83 5.47 5.74
C THR A 45 -8.93 6.47 6.48
N ASP A 46 -8.39 6.10 7.65
CA ASP A 46 -7.53 6.99 8.43
C ASP A 46 -6.16 7.16 7.79
N ILE A 47 -5.61 6.11 7.17
CA ILE A 47 -4.39 6.21 6.37
C ILE A 47 -4.58 7.24 5.25
N ILE A 48 -5.67 7.16 4.49
CA ILE A 48 -5.90 8.12 3.39
C ILE A 48 -6.16 9.54 3.88
N ARG A 49 -6.93 9.72 4.96
CA ARG A 49 -7.23 11.05 5.52
C ARG A 49 -5.97 11.82 5.94
N ASN A 50 -4.90 11.10 6.28
CA ASN A 50 -3.60 11.69 6.60
C ASN A 50 -2.73 11.97 5.36
N THR A 51 -3.27 11.83 4.15
CA THR A 51 -2.61 12.17 2.88
C THR A 51 -3.36 13.29 2.15
N LYS A 52 -2.76 13.82 1.08
CA LYS A 52 -3.43 14.75 0.14
C LYS A 52 -4.12 14.02 -1.02
N LEU A 53 -4.26 12.70 -0.94
CA LEU A 53 -4.83 11.88 -2.01
C LEU A 53 -6.36 11.86 -1.94
N ALA A 54 -7.00 11.57 -3.07
CA ALA A 54 -8.45 11.45 -3.14
C ALA A 54 -8.95 10.27 -2.26
N SER A 55 -10.06 10.48 -1.55
CA SER A 55 -10.69 9.46 -0.71
C SER A 55 -11.08 8.20 -1.49
N SER A 56 -11.37 8.35 -2.78
CA SER A 56 -11.69 7.25 -3.70
C SER A 56 -10.59 6.19 -3.77
N TYR A 57 -9.34 6.54 -3.51
CA TYR A 57 -8.23 5.60 -3.48
C TYR A 57 -8.29 4.60 -2.32
N GLY A 58 -9.18 4.79 -1.34
CA GLY A 58 -9.36 3.83 -0.24
C GLY A 58 -9.87 2.49 -0.74
N THR A 59 -10.68 2.53 -1.79
CA THR A 59 -11.14 1.34 -2.51
C THR A 59 -9.98 0.61 -3.17
N GLU A 60 -9.02 1.33 -3.76
CA GLU A 60 -7.87 0.73 -4.44
C GLU A 60 -6.88 0.11 -3.46
N ILE A 61 -6.66 0.74 -2.29
CA ILE A 61 -5.89 0.14 -1.18
C ILE A 61 -6.57 -1.15 -0.70
N SER A 62 -7.88 -1.11 -0.48
CA SER A 62 -8.64 -2.28 0.00
C SER A 62 -8.58 -3.46 -0.97
N LYS A 63 -8.64 -3.19 -2.29
CA LYS A 63 -8.42 -4.21 -3.32
C LYS A 63 -6.99 -4.77 -3.25
N GLY A 64 -5.97 -3.92 -3.07
CA GLY A 64 -4.59 -4.37 -2.89
C GLY A 64 -4.42 -5.26 -1.66
N ILE A 65 -5.02 -4.90 -0.52
CA ILE A 65 -5.03 -5.71 0.70
C ILE A 65 -5.68 -7.08 0.45
N ASN A 66 -6.78 -7.13 -0.30
CA ASN A 66 -7.44 -8.39 -0.66
C ASN A 66 -6.57 -9.25 -1.60
N LEU A 67 -5.85 -8.63 -2.53
CA LEU A 67 -4.92 -9.32 -3.43
C LEU A 67 -3.75 -9.97 -2.68
N ALA A 68 -3.33 -9.40 -1.54
CA ALA A 68 -2.22 -9.94 -0.74
C ALA A 68 -2.44 -11.38 -0.24
N LYS A 69 -3.67 -11.90 -0.31
CA LYS A 69 -3.99 -13.31 -0.02
C LYS A 69 -3.51 -14.27 -1.11
N TYR A 70 -3.31 -13.76 -2.33
CA TYR A 70 -3.07 -14.56 -3.54
C TYR A 70 -1.74 -14.26 -4.21
N VAL A 71 -1.10 -13.13 -3.87
CA VAL A 71 0.14 -12.68 -4.53
C VAL A 71 1.24 -12.34 -3.52
N ILE A 72 2.48 -12.48 -3.97
CA ILE A 72 3.67 -12.01 -3.26
C ILE A 72 4.32 -10.92 -4.14
N GLU A 73 4.69 -9.80 -3.53
CA GLU A 73 5.43 -8.73 -4.22
C GLU A 73 6.74 -9.29 -4.80
N LYS A 74 7.02 -9.01 -6.07
CA LYS A 74 8.22 -9.52 -6.76
C LYS A 74 9.52 -9.19 -6.03
N SER A 75 9.65 -7.99 -5.46
CA SER A 75 10.85 -7.58 -4.69
C SER A 75 11.08 -8.50 -3.50
N ARG A 76 10.02 -8.92 -2.80
CA ARG A 76 10.10 -9.86 -1.67
C ARG A 76 10.47 -11.28 -2.10
N ILE A 77 10.13 -11.67 -3.33
CA ILE A 77 10.61 -12.93 -3.92
C ILE A 77 12.09 -12.81 -4.26
N GLN A 78 12.52 -11.69 -4.83
CA GLN A 78 13.93 -11.46 -5.20
C GLN A 78 14.84 -11.47 -3.96
N GLU A 79 14.43 -10.81 -2.87
CA GLU A 79 15.13 -10.85 -1.57
C GLU A 79 15.35 -12.29 -1.07
N LEU A 80 14.36 -13.18 -1.24
CA LEU A 80 14.47 -14.59 -0.84
C LEU A 80 15.33 -15.45 -1.78
N LEU A 81 15.56 -15.00 -3.01
CA LEU A 81 16.38 -15.72 -3.99
C LEU A 81 17.85 -15.26 -3.96
N ASP A 82 18.10 -14.05 -3.45
CA ASP A 82 19.43 -13.47 -3.31
C ASP A 82 20.11 -13.84 -1.96
N GLU A 83 19.36 -14.45 -1.03
CA GLU A 83 19.84 -15.07 0.23
C GLU A 83 20.17 -16.57 0.04
#